data_AF-A0A674AHE0-F1
#
_entry.id   AF-A0A674AHE0-F1
#
_cell.length_a   1.000
_cell.length_b   1.000
_cell.length_c   1.000
_cell.angle_alpha   90.00
_cell.angle_beta   90.00
_cell.angle_gamma   90.00
#
_symmetry.space_group_name_H-M   'P 1'
#
loop_
_entity.id
_entity.type
_entity.pdbx_description
1 polymer ?
#
loop_
_entity_poly.entity_id
_entity_poly.type
_entity_poly.pdbx_seq_one_letter_code
_entity_poly.pdbx_strand_id
1 'polypeptide(L)'
;MFPWSGQIYVQCDNQQKFIKIQIRQDLALDVSTAPSDQSLAPLPPQTASPMPTTMLPPADQPPQTRTAPATVEISNRTIVFPATPSGDTSESSVEVENRGQQVRWYLSSFAPPYVKGVDSSGDVYRATYTAFRCPRVSGTLGANDKMQVPITFLPRDRGDYAQFWDLECHPVAEPQHKTRIRFQLCGTGVKVGPAAAPQEADCSLVKTEAFKTRRRPDPVADGGMTGQEEALCRGVYAPQDHYSFPPTRVGETSTLKVNMRNNSLETHGLMFLTPKEPFHIKHSRYSLR
;
A
#
# COMPACT_ATOMS: atom_id res chain seq x y z
N MET A 1 4.13 -29.37 -13.42
CA MET A 1 3.77 -28.29 -12.47
C MET A 1 2.40 -27.77 -12.92
N PHE A 2 1.31 -28.18 -12.26
CA PHE A 2 -0.06 -27.88 -12.70
C PHE A 2 -0.59 -26.56 -12.11
N PRO A 3 -1.46 -25.82 -12.81
CA PRO A 3 -2.05 -24.58 -12.30
C PRO A 3 -3.00 -24.87 -11.12
N TRP A 4 -2.82 -24.16 -10.00
CA TRP A 4 -3.64 -24.37 -8.80
C TRP A 4 -5.06 -23.84 -9.06
N SER A 5 -6.04 -24.71 -9.26
CA SER A 5 -7.45 -24.29 -9.30
C SER A 5 -8.20 -24.71 -8.05
N GLY A 6 -9.09 -23.84 -7.55
CA GLY A 6 -9.95 -24.09 -6.41
C GLY A 6 -11.34 -23.47 -6.61
N GLN A 7 -12.26 -23.81 -5.72
CA GLN A 7 -13.56 -23.16 -5.63
C GLN A 7 -13.68 -22.54 -4.25
N ILE A 8 -13.91 -21.23 -4.21
CA ILE A 8 -14.26 -20.54 -2.97
C ILE A 8 -15.76 -20.46 -2.92
N TYR A 9 -16.33 -20.93 -1.83
CA TYR A 9 -17.74 -20.74 -1.54
C TYR A 9 -17.89 -19.51 -0.67
N VAL A 10 -18.68 -18.57 -1.14
CA VAL A 10 -19.07 -17.37 -0.40
C VAL A 10 -20.52 -17.58 0.03
N GLN A 11 -20.75 -17.50 1.32
CA GLN A 11 -22.07 -17.63 1.92
C GLN A 11 -22.47 -16.30 2.56
N CYS A 12 -23.60 -15.76 2.11
CA CYS A 12 -24.22 -14.54 2.63
C CYS A 12 -25.73 -14.76 2.66
N ASP A 13 -26.38 -14.41 3.78
CA ASP A 13 -27.83 -14.49 3.96
C ASP A 13 -28.43 -15.87 3.62
N ASN A 14 -27.82 -16.94 4.16
CA ASN A 14 -28.16 -18.35 3.89
C ASN A 14 -28.06 -18.79 2.42
N GLN A 15 -27.54 -17.94 1.53
CA GLN A 15 -27.28 -18.29 0.14
C GLN A 15 -25.79 -18.51 -0.06
N GLN A 16 -25.43 -19.65 -0.65
CA GLN A 16 -24.05 -20.02 -0.91
C GLN A 16 -23.81 -20.04 -2.42
N LYS A 17 -22.86 -19.22 -2.88
CA LYS A 17 -22.39 -19.20 -4.26
C LYS A 17 -20.91 -19.52 -4.30
N PHE A 18 -20.48 -20.25 -5.32
CA PHE A 18 -19.08 -20.57 -5.49
C PHE A 18 -18.45 -19.81 -6.64
N ILE A 19 -17.19 -19.47 -6.44
CA ILE A 19 -16.34 -18.77 -7.38
C ILE A 19 -15.21 -19.74 -7.70
N LYS A 20 -15.10 -20.14 -8.96
CA LYS A 20 -13.95 -20.90 -9.45
C LYS A 20 -12.77 -19.96 -9.59
N ILE A 21 -11.64 -20.33 -9.01
CA ILE A 21 -10.38 -19.63 -9.16
C ILE A 21 -9.34 -20.59 -9.74
N GLN A 22 -8.45 -20.04 -10.57
CA GLN A 22 -7.32 -20.74 -11.16
C GLN A 22 -6.10 -19.82 -11.08
N ILE A 23 -5.02 -20.32 -10.50
CA ILE A 23 -3.72 -19.67 -10.39
C ILE A 23 -2.80 -20.35 -11.39
N ARG A 24 -2.33 -19.60 -12.39
CA ARG A 24 -1.37 -20.06 -13.40
C ARG A 24 -0.01 -19.45 -13.08
N GLN A 25 1.04 -20.26 -13.15
CA GLN A 25 2.40 -19.75 -13.22
C GLN A 25 2.61 -19.29 -14.65
N ASP A 26 3.09 -18.06 -14.83
CA ASP A 26 3.09 -17.36 -16.11
C ASP A 26 3.91 -18.09 -17.19
N LEU A 27 3.22 -18.87 -18.03
CA LEU A 27 3.46 -19.00 -19.47
C LEU A 27 2.21 -19.62 -20.13
N ALA A 28 1.91 -19.23 -21.36
CA ALA A 28 0.78 -19.60 -22.21
C ALA A 28 0.31 -21.08 -22.11
N LEU A 29 -1.02 -21.32 -22.22
CA LEU A 29 -1.75 -22.57 -22.59
C LEU A 29 -1.08 -23.91 -22.13
N ASP A 30 -1.69 -24.77 -21.30
CA ASP A 30 -2.73 -25.73 -21.71
C ASP A 30 -3.12 -26.69 -20.54
N VAL A 31 -4.11 -27.55 -20.82
CA VAL A 31 -4.97 -28.37 -19.95
C VAL A 31 -4.32 -29.63 -19.32
N SER A 32 -4.89 -30.10 -18.18
CA SER A 32 -5.10 -31.52 -17.76
C SER A 32 -4.39 -32.09 -16.51
N THR A 33 -5.13 -32.08 -15.39
CA THR A 33 -5.40 -33.21 -14.45
C THR A 33 -4.29 -33.98 -13.68
N ALA A 34 -4.51 -34.04 -12.35
CA ALA A 34 -4.35 -35.17 -11.40
C ALA A 34 -3.17 -35.17 -10.38
N PRO A 35 -3.35 -35.77 -9.16
CA PRO A 35 -2.83 -35.23 -7.88
C PRO A 35 -2.07 -36.24 -6.97
N SER A 36 -1.89 -35.87 -5.68
CA SER A 36 -1.53 -36.66 -4.46
C SER A 36 -0.04 -36.65 -4.05
N ASP A 37 0.42 -36.69 -2.78
CA ASP A 37 -0.14 -36.65 -1.41
C ASP A 37 1.02 -36.63 -0.36
N GLN A 38 0.69 -36.56 0.95
CA GLN A 38 1.47 -36.92 2.18
C GLN A 38 2.29 -35.79 2.88
N SER A 39 1.84 -35.23 4.02
CA SER A 39 1.91 -35.66 5.45
C SER A 39 3.32 -35.63 6.05
N LEU A 40 3.62 -34.87 7.13
CA LEU A 40 3.65 -35.35 8.53
C LEU A 40 3.92 -34.22 9.56
N ALA A 41 3.65 -34.52 10.84
CA ALA A 41 3.34 -33.65 12.00
C ALA A 41 4.53 -33.16 12.89
N PRO A 42 4.31 -32.25 13.88
CA PRO A 42 5.35 -31.49 14.61
C PRO A 42 5.61 -31.94 16.08
N LEU A 43 6.65 -31.37 16.71
CA LEU A 43 7.04 -31.58 18.13
C LEU A 43 7.13 -30.24 18.93
N PRO A 44 7.05 -30.27 20.29
CA PRO A 44 6.37 -29.26 21.12
C PRO A 44 7.28 -28.20 21.80
N PRO A 45 6.71 -27.12 22.40
CA PRO A 45 7.46 -25.99 22.93
C PRO A 45 7.87 -26.16 24.41
N GLN A 46 9.00 -25.56 24.79
CA GLN A 46 9.51 -25.50 26.16
C GLN A 46 9.29 -24.12 26.81
N THR A 47 8.98 -24.17 28.10
CA THR A 47 8.51 -23.12 29.00
C THR A 47 9.62 -22.71 29.98
N ALA A 48 9.70 -21.45 30.42
CA ALA A 48 10.13 -21.08 31.77
C ALA A 48 9.81 -19.61 32.13
N SER A 49 9.37 -19.40 33.38
CA SER A 49 8.97 -18.17 34.10
C SER A 49 9.94 -17.96 35.32
N PRO A 50 9.74 -17.08 36.34
CA PRO A 50 9.21 -15.71 36.50
C PRO A 50 10.10 -14.75 37.39
N MET A 51 9.52 -13.61 37.85
CA MET A 51 10.03 -12.35 38.49
C MET A 51 10.61 -12.43 39.94
N PRO A 52 11.10 -11.34 40.64
CA PRO A 52 10.24 -10.32 41.32
C PRO A 52 10.76 -8.86 41.61
N THR A 53 9.77 -7.98 41.85
CA THR A 53 9.54 -6.66 42.54
C THR A 53 10.63 -5.86 43.30
N THR A 54 10.59 -4.50 43.26
CA THR A 54 10.52 -3.53 44.42
C THR A 54 10.40 -2.05 43.95
N MET A 55 9.63 -1.23 44.69
CA MET A 55 9.35 0.21 44.52
C MET A 55 10.25 1.11 45.40
N LEU A 56 10.69 2.28 44.87
CA LEU A 56 10.70 3.65 45.47
C LEU A 56 11.73 4.59 44.75
N PRO A 57 11.56 5.94 44.79
CA PRO A 57 12.11 6.91 43.81
C PRO A 57 13.38 7.64 44.27
N PRO A 58 14.06 8.39 43.37
CA PRO A 58 14.54 9.72 43.75
C PRO A 58 14.40 10.82 42.69
N ALA A 59 14.48 12.05 43.20
CA ALA A 59 14.40 13.35 42.55
C ALA A 59 15.62 13.72 41.67
N ASP A 60 15.48 14.86 40.99
CA ASP A 60 16.45 15.65 40.20
C ASP A 60 16.91 15.07 38.86
N GLN A 61 16.14 15.38 37.79
CA GLN A 61 16.63 15.32 36.41
C GLN A 61 17.31 16.65 36.01
N PRO A 62 18.53 16.62 35.44
CA PRO A 62 19.17 17.78 34.81
C PRO A 62 18.41 18.22 33.54
N PRO A 63 18.69 19.42 32.98
CA PRO A 63 17.90 20.01 31.91
C PRO A 63 17.82 19.07 30.71
N GLN A 64 16.59 18.73 30.32
CA GLN A 64 16.29 18.06 29.07
C GLN A 64 16.98 18.82 27.95
N THR A 65 18.05 18.24 27.39
CA THR A 65 18.51 18.59 26.06
C THR A 65 17.32 18.36 25.15
N ARG A 66 16.66 19.45 24.75
CA ARG A 66 15.71 19.46 23.65
C ARG A 66 16.44 18.92 22.44
N THR A 67 16.31 17.62 22.22
CA THR A 67 16.82 16.95 21.03
C THR A 67 16.07 17.61 19.87
N ALA A 68 16.82 18.24 18.97
CA ALA A 68 16.24 18.96 17.84
C ALA A 68 15.22 18.06 17.12
N PRO A 69 14.07 18.60 16.66
CA PRO A 69 13.08 17.79 15.98
C PRO A 69 13.72 17.06 14.80
N ALA A 70 13.34 15.81 14.59
CA ALA A 70 13.88 14.98 13.51
C ALA A 70 13.56 15.61 12.14
N THR A 71 14.56 16.27 11.54
CA THR A 71 14.43 16.91 10.22
C THR A 71 14.74 15.88 9.14
N VAL A 72 13.74 15.06 8.80
CA VAL A 72 13.77 14.22 7.61
C VAL A 72 13.26 15.06 6.43
N GLU A 73 13.98 15.04 5.31
CA GLU A 73 13.68 15.82 4.12
C GLU A 73 13.74 14.93 2.87
N ILE A 74 12.91 15.25 1.87
CA ILE A 74 12.97 14.65 0.53
C ILE A 74 13.53 15.72 -0.42
N SER A 75 14.61 15.41 -1.15
CA SER A 75 15.29 16.37 -2.04
C SER A 75 14.35 16.90 -3.12
N ASN A 76 13.58 16.01 -3.74
CA ASN A 76 12.63 16.35 -4.79
C ASN A 76 11.22 15.83 -4.47
N ARG A 77 10.28 16.75 -4.31
CA ARG A 77 8.86 16.42 -4.02
C ARG A 77 8.07 16.02 -5.27
N THR A 78 8.62 16.18 -6.47
CA THR A 78 7.99 15.79 -7.73
C THR A 78 8.99 15.05 -8.60
N ILE A 79 8.86 13.73 -8.65
CA ILE A 79 9.73 12.87 -9.44
C ILE A 79 9.07 12.64 -10.79
N VAL A 80 9.77 13.03 -11.86
CA VAL A 80 9.27 12.90 -13.23
C VAL A 80 10.08 11.80 -13.93
N PHE A 81 9.38 10.76 -14.34
CA PHE A 81 9.91 9.66 -15.13
C PHE A 81 10.01 10.07 -16.60
N PRO A 82 10.97 9.51 -17.36
CA PRO A 82 11.02 9.71 -18.80
C PRO A 82 9.78 9.13 -19.49
N ALA A 83 9.47 9.64 -20.68
CA ALA A 83 8.41 9.08 -21.51
C ALA A 83 8.71 7.60 -21.78
N THR A 84 7.77 6.72 -21.41
CA THR A 84 7.96 5.27 -21.40
C THR A 84 6.93 4.60 -22.30
N PRO A 85 7.34 3.75 -23.24
CA PRO A 85 6.41 2.97 -24.05
C PRO A 85 5.43 2.16 -23.20
N SER A 86 4.18 2.08 -23.64
CA SER A 86 3.17 1.19 -23.04
C SER A 86 3.67 -0.26 -23.07
N GLY A 87 3.77 -0.89 -21.89
CA GLY A 87 4.30 -2.24 -21.70
C GLY A 87 5.76 -2.28 -21.21
N ASP A 88 6.52 -1.20 -21.39
CA ASP A 88 7.91 -1.09 -20.94
C ASP A 88 8.02 -0.47 -19.54
N THR A 89 9.24 -0.47 -18.98
CA THR A 89 9.55 0.14 -17.69
C THR A 89 10.56 1.26 -17.80
N SER A 90 10.43 2.27 -16.95
CA SER A 90 11.51 3.21 -16.62
C SER A 90 11.73 3.29 -15.10
N GLU A 91 12.89 3.77 -14.68
CA GLU A 91 13.25 3.87 -13.27
C GLU A 91 13.63 5.31 -12.90
N SER A 92 13.28 5.71 -11.69
CA SER A 92 13.73 6.94 -11.04
C SER A 92 13.84 6.67 -9.54
N SER A 93 14.27 7.65 -8.75
CA SER A 93 14.52 7.43 -7.33
C SER A 93 14.10 8.58 -6.43
N VAL A 94 13.59 8.24 -5.25
CA VAL A 94 13.34 9.20 -4.16
C VAL A 94 14.59 9.30 -3.32
N GLU A 95 15.12 10.52 -3.19
CA GLU A 95 16.23 10.82 -2.28
C GLU A 95 15.70 11.39 -0.98
N VAL A 96 16.13 10.79 0.13
CA VAL A 96 15.73 11.16 1.49
C VAL A 96 16.97 11.40 2.33
N GLU A 97 17.01 12.52 3.02
CA GLU A 97 18.07 12.90 3.94
C GLU A 97 17.49 13.05 5.35
N ASN A 98 18.13 12.45 6.34
CA ASN A 98 17.76 12.61 7.74
C ASN A 98 18.85 13.39 8.47
N ARG A 99 18.57 14.63 8.85
CA ARG A 99 19.50 15.47 9.64
C ARG A 99 19.24 15.40 11.15
N GLY A 100 18.32 14.55 11.56
CA GLY A 100 17.95 14.35 12.95
C GLY A 100 18.53 13.06 13.54
N GLN A 101 17.86 12.56 14.57
CA GLN A 101 18.13 11.24 15.15
C GLN A 101 17.65 10.10 14.24
N GLN A 102 18.06 8.87 14.55
CA GLN A 102 17.64 7.69 13.79
C GLN A 102 16.10 7.56 13.75
N VAL A 103 15.56 7.29 12.55
CA VAL A 103 14.11 7.13 12.32
C VAL A 103 13.80 5.78 11.66
N ARG A 104 12.61 5.25 11.94
CA ARG A 104 11.94 4.23 11.12
C ARG A 104 11.07 4.95 10.09
N TRP A 105 11.06 4.49 8.85
CA TRP A 105 10.32 5.14 7.78
C TRP A 105 9.43 4.15 7.02
N TYR A 106 8.35 4.68 6.43
CA TYR A 106 7.37 3.94 5.64
C TYR A 106 6.91 4.77 4.44
N LEU A 107 6.89 4.18 3.25
CA LEU A 107 6.35 4.72 2.02
C LEU A 107 5.00 4.09 1.72
N SER A 108 4.03 4.92 1.34
CA SER A 108 2.71 4.44 0.96
C SER A 108 2.10 5.33 -0.12
N SER A 109 1.39 4.73 -1.08
CA SER A 109 0.58 5.49 -2.04
C SER A 109 -0.68 6.02 -1.35
N PHE A 110 -1.03 7.28 -1.58
CA PHE A 110 -2.25 7.89 -1.03
C PHE A 110 -3.52 7.41 -1.74
N ALA A 111 -3.43 7.19 -3.05
CA ALA A 111 -4.52 6.77 -3.92
C ALA A 111 -3.96 6.03 -5.15
N PRO A 112 -4.79 5.32 -5.93
CA PRO A 112 -4.40 4.78 -7.23
C PRO A 112 -3.86 5.87 -8.17
N PRO A 113 -3.06 5.51 -9.20
CA PRO A 113 -2.57 6.46 -10.19
C PRO A 113 -3.72 7.09 -10.98
N TYR A 114 -3.65 8.40 -11.16
CA TYR A 114 -4.53 9.16 -12.05
C TYR A 114 -3.87 9.27 -13.41
N VAL A 115 -4.65 9.16 -14.48
CA VAL A 115 -4.15 9.21 -15.86
C VAL A 115 -4.95 10.24 -16.65
N LYS A 116 -4.26 11.16 -17.31
CA LYS A 116 -4.85 12.16 -18.22
C LYS A 116 -4.32 11.96 -19.64
N GLY A 117 -4.96 12.56 -20.64
CA GLY A 117 -4.47 12.50 -22.02
C GLY A 117 -4.55 11.10 -22.65
N VAL A 118 -5.39 10.21 -22.10
CA VAL A 118 -5.69 8.89 -22.67
C VAL A 118 -6.41 9.04 -24.02
N ASP A 119 -7.26 10.06 -24.14
CA ASP A 119 -8.04 10.41 -25.32
C ASP A 119 -8.22 11.94 -25.42
N SER A 120 -9.00 12.41 -26.39
CA SER A 120 -9.31 13.82 -26.58
C SER A 120 -10.43 14.34 -25.68
N SER A 121 -10.98 13.52 -24.76
CA SER A 121 -12.10 13.92 -23.89
C SER A 121 -11.68 14.90 -22.79
N GLY A 122 -10.38 14.89 -22.42
CA GLY A 122 -9.87 15.62 -21.27
C GLY A 122 -10.25 15.01 -19.92
N ASP A 123 -10.91 13.84 -19.92
CA ASP A 123 -11.29 13.15 -18.70
C ASP A 123 -10.09 12.58 -17.96
N VAL A 124 -10.26 12.41 -16.65
CA VAL A 124 -9.25 11.79 -15.77
C VAL A 124 -9.65 10.35 -15.52
N TYR A 125 -8.73 9.44 -15.76
CA TYR A 125 -8.89 8.01 -15.52
C TYR A 125 -8.12 7.60 -14.26
N ARG A 126 -8.49 6.47 -13.68
CA ARG A 126 -7.76 5.79 -12.61
C ARG A 126 -7.22 4.48 -13.13
N ALA A 127 -5.94 4.22 -12.92
CA ALA A 127 -5.36 2.91 -13.20
C ALA A 127 -5.87 1.89 -12.18
N THR A 128 -6.33 0.74 -12.66
CA THR A 128 -6.72 -0.42 -11.81
C THR A 128 -5.54 -1.35 -11.50
N TYR A 129 -4.34 -0.92 -11.84
CA TYR A 129 -3.09 -1.65 -11.64
C TYR A 129 -2.02 -0.73 -11.04
N THR A 130 -0.95 -1.32 -10.53
CA THR A 130 0.19 -0.60 -9.94
C THR A 130 1.11 -0.04 -11.04
N ALA A 131 0.91 1.22 -11.43
CA ALA A 131 1.77 1.90 -12.40
C ALA A 131 3.14 2.32 -11.85
N PHE A 132 3.23 2.63 -10.55
CA PHE A 132 4.49 2.94 -9.86
C PHE A 132 4.80 1.87 -8.81
N ARG A 133 5.91 1.17 -8.96
CA ARG A 133 6.35 0.10 -8.06
C ARG A 133 7.54 0.55 -7.23
N CYS A 134 7.42 0.36 -5.92
CA CYS A 134 8.50 0.60 -4.97
C CYS A 134 8.92 -0.75 -4.36
N PRO A 135 10.15 -1.24 -4.61
CA PRO A 135 10.61 -2.53 -4.09
C PRO A 135 10.86 -2.48 -2.57
N ARG A 136 11.14 -1.29 -2.02
CA ARG A 136 11.38 -1.09 -0.58
C ARG A 136 10.49 0.02 -0.05
N VAL A 137 9.45 -0.37 0.68
CA VAL A 137 8.47 0.56 1.25
C VAL A 137 8.69 0.89 2.72
N SER A 138 9.69 0.30 3.38
CA SER A 138 10.00 0.62 4.78
C SER A 138 11.45 0.34 5.12
N GLY A 139 11.94 0.96 6.20
CA GLY A 139 13.26 0.69 6.73
C GLY A 139 13.61 1.58 7.92
N THR A 140 14.90 1.66 8.20
CA THR A 140 15.47 2.60 9.17
C THR A 140 16.48 3.50 8.46
N LEU A 141 16.54 4.77 8.86
CA LEU A 141 17.51 5.73 8.35
C LEU A 141 18.30 6.28 9.54
N GLY A 142 19.62 6.19 9.46
CA GLY A 142 20.54 6.64 10.51
C GLY A 142 20.45 8.15 10.76
N ALA A 143 21.07 8.60 11.86
CA ALA A 143 21.22 10.03 12.12
C ALA A 143 22.23 10.63 11.13
N ASN A 144 21.90 11.78 10.53
CA ASN A 144 22.72 12.45 9.50
C ASN A 144 23.01 11.56 8.27
N ASP A 145 22.09 10.63 7.96
CA ASP A 145 22.25 9.64 6.90
C ASP A 145 21.34 9.96 5.70
N LYS A 146 21.68 9.40 4.53
CA LYS A 146 20.93 9.57 3.28
C LYS A 146 20.56 8.22 2.69
N MET A 147 19.38 8.15 2.08
CA MET A 147 18.98 6.99 1.31
C MET A 147 18.36 7.39 -0.02
N GLN A 148 18.49 6.48 -0.97
CA GLN A 148 17.86 6.56 -2.27
C GLN A 148 16.98 5.32 -2.46
N VAL A 149 15.70 5.53 -2.72
CA VAL A 149 14.72 4.46 -2.94
C VAL A 149 14.36 4.42 -4.43
N PRO A 150 14.74 3.37 -5.17
CA PRO A 150 14.36 3.24 -6.56
C PRO A 150 12.85 3.00 -6.68
N ILE A 151 12.25 3.55 -7.72
CA ILE A 151 10.84 3.38 -8.07
C ILE A 151 10.79 3.11 -9.56
N THR A 152 10.04 2.08 -9.95
CA THR A 152 9.82 1.70 -11.35
C THR A 152 8.46 2.19 -11.82
N PHE A 153 8.43 2.83 -12.99
CA PHE A 153 7.20 3.19 -13.70
C PHE A 153 6.92 2.18 -14.82
N LEU A 154 5.69 1.66 -14.89
CA LEU A 154 5.25 0.65 -15.85
C LEU A 154 3.88 1.06 -16.44
N PRO A 155 3.82 1.98 -17.42
CA PRO A 155 2.57 2.32 -18.08
C PRO A 155 2.07 1.16 -18.95
N ARG A 156 0.78 0.85 -18.89
CA ARG A 156 0.12 -0.13 -19.78
C ARG A 156 -0.58 0.54 -20.96
N ASP A 157 -1.00 1.78 -20.75
CA ASP A 157 -1.72 2.59 -21.70
C ASP A 157 -1.02 3.94 -21.91
N ARG A 158 -1.38 4.66 -22.96
CA ARG A 158 -0.89 6.03 -23.17
C ARG A 158 -1.53 7.00 -22.17
N GLY A 159 -0.81 8.05 -21.82
CA GLY A 159 -1.32 9.14 -21.01
C GLY A 159 -0.33 9.61 -19.95
N ASP A 160 -0.68 10.70 -19.28
CA ASP A 160 0.09 11.30 -18.21
C ASP A 160 -0.36 10.73 -16.87
N TYR A 161 0.47 9.87 -16.29
CA TYR A 161 0.25 9.23 -15.00
C TYR A 161 0.76 10.14 -13.88
N ALA A 162 -0.02 10.26 -12.82
CA ALA A 162 0.38 10.93 -11.59
C ALA A 162 -0.12 10.16 -10.36
N GLN A 163 0.73 10.03 -9.34
CA GLN A 163 0.36 9.41 -8.08
C GLN A 163 1.02 10.10 -6.90
N PHE A 164 0.24 10.38 -5.84
CA PHE A 164 0.77 10.89 -4.58
C PHE A 164 1.20 9.76 -3.66
N TRP A 165 2.35 9.94 -3.04
CA TRP A 165 2.94 9.05 -2.05
C TRP A 165 3.29 9.82 -0.78
N ASP A 166 3.26 9.13 0.34
CA ASP A 166 3.60 9.68 1.64
C ASP A 166 4.76 8.89 2.24
N LEU A 167 5.77 9.63 2.71
CA LEU A 167 6.85 9.16 3.57
C LEU A 167 6.47 9.49 5.02
N GLU A 168 6.17 8.46 5.81
CA GLU A 168 5.92 8.58 7.25
C GLU A 168 7.18 8.15 8.03
N CYS A 169 7.64 8.98 8.96
CA CYS A 169 8.85 8.75 9.76
C CYS A 169 8.54 8.78 11.25
N HIS A 170 9.15 7.85 11.99
CA HIS A 170 9.04 7.71 13.45
C HIS A 170 10.44 7.65 14.06
N PRO A 171 10.85 8.63 14.88
CA PRO A 171 12.09 8.56 15.62
C PRO A 171 12.15 7.30 16.48
N VAL A 172 13.30 6.62 16.49
CA VAL A 172 13.44 5.33 17.20
C VAL A 172 13.32 5.52 18.71
N ALA A 173 13.89 6.59 19.25
CA ALA A 173 13.80 6.94 20.66
C ALA A 173 12.38 7.35 21.09
N GLU A 174 11.61 7.94 20.17
CA GLU A 174 10.29 8.49 20.48
C GLU A 174 9.25 8.18 19.37
N PRO A 175 8.77 6.92 19.30
CA PRO A 175 7.93 6.45 18.19
C PRO A 175 6.58 7.18 18.03
N GLN A 176 6.11 7.82 19.10
CA GLN A 176 4.87 8.61 19.12
C GLN A 176 4.97 9.90 18.28
N HIS A 177 6.17 10.45 18.11
CA HIS A 177 6.37 11.68 17.34
C HIS A 177 6.55 11.34 15.87
N LYS A 178 5.45 11.24 15.12
CA LYS A 178 5.52 10.96 13.68
C LYS A 178 5.57 12.22 12.82
N THR A 179 6.34 12.17 11.74
CA THR A 179 6.33 13.17 10.67
C THR A 179 5.85 12.52 9.37
N ARG A 180 5.20 13.30 8.51
CA ARG A 180 4.72 12.82 7.20
C ARG A 180 5.05 13.83 6.12
N ILE A 181 5.66 13.36 5.05
CA ILE A 181 6.05 14.18 3.90
C ILE A 181 5.38 13.59 2.67
N ARG A 182 4.59 14.41 1.97
CA ARG A 182 3.95 14.02 0.71
C ARG A 182 4.80 14.42 -0.48
N PHE A 183 4.90 13.51 -1.46
CA PHE A 183 5.55 13.74 -2.74
C PHE A 183 4.72 13.12 -3.87
N GLN A 184 5.04 13.49 -5.10
CA GLN A 184 4.33 13.08 -6.31
C GLN A 184 5.27 12.35 -7.26
N LEU A 185 4.75 11.30 -7.87
CA LEU A 185 5.37 10.61 -9.00
C LEU A 185 4.59 10.94 -10.27
N CYS A 186 5.30 11.27 -11.34
CA CYS A 186 4.75 11.62 -12.64
C CYS A 186 5.44 10.81 -13.72
N GLY A 187 4.71 10.27 -14.69
CA GLY A 187 5.31 9.61 -15.86
C GLY A 187 4.35 9.61 -17.04
N THR A 188 4.89 9.66 -18.26
CA THR A 188 4.07 9.66 -19.48
C THR A 188 4.21 8.31 -20.17
N GLY A 189 3.09 7.60 -20.32
CA GLY A 189 2.99 6.42 -21.17
C GLY A 189 2.81 6.82 -22.63
N VAL A 190 3.60 6.25 -23.53
CA VAL A 190 3.47 6.49 -24.98
C VAL A 190 3.09 5.20 -25.71
N LYS A 191 2.08 5.27 -26.58
CA LYS A 191 1.70 4.12 -27.39
C LYS A 191 2.72 3.93 -28.52
N VAL A 192 3.36 2.77 -28.60
CA VAL A 192 4.27 2.42 -29.69
C VAL A 192 3.53 1.53 -30.70
N GLY A 193 3.22 2.06 -31.88
CA GLY A 193 2.62 1.32 -33.00
C GLY A 193 1.67 2.16 -33.87
N PRO A 194 1.51 1.84 -35.18
CA PRO A 194 0.64 2.59 -36.08
C PRO A 194 -0.83 2.45 -35.66
N ALA A 195 -1.57 3.55 -35.79
CA ALA A 195 -2.99 3.64 -35.48
C ALA A 195 -3.82 2.72 -36.41
N ALA A 196 -3.98 1.45 -36.05
CA ALA A 196 -4.88 0.52 -36.72
C ALA A 196 -5.90 -0.03 -35.73
N ALA A 197 -7.16 0.39 -35.95
CA ALA A 197 -8.43 -0.12 -35.39
C ALA A 197 -8.60 -0.17 -33.85
N PRO A 198 -9.83 0.00 -33.33
CA PRO A 198 -10.14 -0.16 -31.92
C PRO A 198 -10.11 -1.65 -31.56
N GLN A 199 -8.92 -2.21 -31.40
CA GLN A 199 -8.79 -3.48 -30.71
C GLN A 199 -9.13 -3.20 -29.25
N GLU A 200 -10.20 -3.83 -28.75
CA GLU A 200 -10.53 -3.93 -27.31
C GLU A 200 -9.37 -4.66 -26.62
N ALA A 201 -8.25 -3.96 -26.45
CA ALA A 201 -7.30 -4.25 -25.41
C ALA A 201 -8.04 -3.94 -24.11
N ASP A 202 -8.05 -4.90 -23.20
CA ASP A 202 -8.68 -4.83 -21.88
C ASP A 202 -8.21 -3.56 -21.16
N CYS A 203 -8.97 -2.47 -21.30
CA CYS A 203 -8.56 -1.14 -20.87
C CYS A 203 -8.41 -1.15 -19.35
N SER A 204 -7.16 -1.10 -18.87
CA SER A 204 -6.85 -1.14 -17.45
C SER A 204 -7.10 0.19 -16.71
N LEU A 205 -7.73 1.13 -17.40
CA LEU A 205 -8.04 2.47 -16.93
C LEU A 205 -9.56 2.63 -16.78
N VAL A 206 -9.99 3.00 -15.58
CA VAL A 206 -11.40 3.29 -15.28
C VAL A 206 -11.61 4.79 -15.28
N LYS A 207 -12.57 5.27 -16.07
CA LYS A 207 -12.92 6.69 -16.13
C LYS A 207 -13.37 7.16 -14.76
N THR A 208 -12.78 8.25 -14.26
CA THR A 208 -13.30 8.90 -13.06
C THR A 208 -14.55 9.66 -13.47
N GLU A 209 -15.67 9.39 -12.82
CA GLU A 209 -16.87 10.21 -13.01
C GLU A 209 -16.57 11.64 -12.54
N ALA A 210 -16.41 12.55 -13.50
CA ALA A 210 -16.32 13.96 -13.20
C ALA A 210 -17.71 14.42 -12.75
N PHE A 211 -17.83 14.86 -11.49
CA PHE A 211 -18.94 15.71 -11.09
C PHE A 211 -18.87 16.97 -11.96
N LYS A 212 -19.68 16.99 -13.02
CA LYS A 212 -19.78 18.14 -13.90
C LYS A 212 -20.31 19.29 -13.06
N THR A 213 -19.45 20.22 -12.67
CA THR A 213 -19.85 21.56 -12.25
C THR A 213 -20.49 22.22 -13.46
N ARG A 214 -21.82 22.02 -13.59
CA ARG A 214 -22.66 22.80 -14.49
C ARG A 214 -22.45 24.26 -14.09
N ARG A 215 -21.76 25.04 -14.92
CA ARG A 215 -21.83 26.50 -14.83
C ARG A 215 -23.31 26.86 -14.98
N ARG A 216 -23.93 27.38 -13.93
CA ARG A 216 -25.15 28.17 -14.03
C ARG A 216 -24.88 29.55 -13.44
N PRO A 217 -25.47 30.62 -14.00
CA PRO A 217 -25.34 31.97 -13.47
C PRO A 217 -26.05 32.09 -12.11
N ASP A 218 -25.44 32.83 -11.19
CA ASP A 218 -25.95 33.22 -9.86
C ASP A 218 -27.12 34.24 -9.94
N PRO A 219 -27.79 34.62 -8.83
CA PRO A 219 -28.20 33.83 -7.64
C PRO A 219 -29.63 34.19 -7.14
N VAL A 220 -30.38 33.27 -6.52
CA VAL A 220 -31.29 33.58 -5.38
C VAL A 220 -31.54 32.32 -4.53
N ALA A 221 -31.30 32.48 -3.21
CA ALA A 221 -31.72 31.72 -2.01
C ALA A 221 -32.32 30.30 -2.14
N ASP A 222 -31.72 29.33 -1.43
CA ASP A 222 -32.17 28.79 -0.12
C ASP A 222 -31.43 27.48 0.20
N GLY A 223 -31.38 27.12 1.49
CA GLY A 223 -30.40 26.26 2.15
C GLY A 223 -30.28 24.79 1.71
N GLY A 224 -29.16 24.18 2.10
CA GLY A 224 -28.92 22.74 1.95
C GLY A 224 -27.45 22.36 2.06
N MET A 225 -26.96 22.24 3.29
CA MET A 225 -25.59 21.92 3.67
C MET A 225 -25.20 20.46 3.30
N THR A 226 -24.08 20.34 2.59
CA THR A 226 -23.06 19.26 2.61
C THR A 226 -23.44 17.88 3.16
N GLY A 227 -23.42 16.84 2.33
CA GLY A 227 -23.58 15.46 2.83
C GLY A 227 -23.24 14.32 1.87
N GLN A 228 -22.45 14.53 0.81
CA GLN A 228 -22.27 13.49 -0.21
C GLN A 228 -20.82 13.27 -0.68
N GLU A 229 -19.82 13.64 0.13
CA GLU A 229 -18.40 13.38 -0.17
C GLU A 229 -17.76 12.30 0.74
N GLU A 230 -18.46 11.86 1.80
CA GLU A 230 -17.93 10.91 2.79
C GLU A 230 -18.14 9.42 2.45
N ALA A 231 -18.73 9.09 1.30
CA ALA A 231 -19.20 7.72 1.04
C ALA A 231 -18.15 6.80 0.37
N LEU A 232 -17.05 7.31 -0.17
CA LEU A 232 -16.21 6.48 -1.05
C LEU A 232 -15.21 5.55 -0.33
N CYS A 233 -14.99 5.73 0.98
CA CYS A 233 -14.20 4.80 1.81
C CYS A 233 -14.75 4.71 3.25
N ARG A 234 -16.05 4.44 3.46
CA ARG A 234 -16.53 4.16 4.84
C ARG A 234 -16.09 2.77 5.28
N GLY A 235 -15.51 2.67 6.47
CA GLY A 235 -15.21 1.39 7.15
C GLY A 235 -13.73 1.06 7.26
N VAL A 236 -13.43 -0.22 7.55
CA VAL A 236 -12.06 -0.71 7.76
C VAL A 236 -11.43 -1.16 6.44
N TYR A 237 -10.20 -0.73 6.18
CA TYR A 237 -9.42 -1.14 5.00
C TYR A 237 -7.96 -1.41 5.35
N ALA A 238 -7.32 -2.29 4.57
CA ALA A 238 -5.87 -2.41 4.55
C ALA A 238 -5.32 -1.37 3.56
N PRO A 239 -4.30 -0.57 3.93
CA PRO A 239 -3.62 0.32 2.99
C PRO A 239 -2.73 -0.43 2.00
N GLN A 240 -2.51 -1.74 2.21
CA GLN A 240 -1.67 -2.58 1.37
C GLN A 240 -2.31 -3.96 1.22
N ASP A 241 -2.46 -4.40 -0.03
CA ASP A 241 -3.10 -5.67 -0.35
C ASP A 241 -2.13 -6.87 -0.25
N HIS A 242 -0.82 -6.60 -0.19
CA HIS A 242 0.23 -7.62 -0.13
C HIS A 242 1.35 -7.21 0.83
N TYR A 243 1.80 -8.16 1.64
CA TYR A 243 2.94 -7.96 2.54
C TYR A 243 4.02 -8.99 2.22
N SER A 244 5.24 -8.53 2.01
CA SER A 244 6.40 -9.39 1.76
C SER A 244 7.25 -9.46 3.03
N PHE A 245 7.53 -10.68 3.48
CA PHE A 245 8.51 -10.89 4.55
C PHE A 245 9.92 -10.57 4.01
N PRO A 246 10.80 -9.97 4.82
CA PRO A 246 12.20 -9.80 4.45
C PRO A 246 12.88 -11.18 4.25
N PRO A 247 13.99 -11.23 3.48
CA PRO A 247 14.77 -12.45 3.32
C PRO A 247 15.11 -13.06 4.68
N THR A 248 14.63 -14.28 4.91
CA THR A 248 14.74 -14.98 6.20
C THR A 248 15.53 -16.26 5.96
N ARG A 249 16.61 -16.48 6.73
CA ARG A 249 17.42 -17.69 6.57
C ARG A 249 16.65 -18.91 7.09
N VAL A 250 17.01 -20.08 6.60
CA VAL A 250 16.40 -21.34 7.04
C VAL A 250 16.63 -21.50 8.55
N GLY A 251 15.54 -21.62 9.32
CA GLY A 251 15.56 -21.72 10.78
C GLY A 251 15.35 -20.40 11.53
N GLU A 252 15.33 -19.26 10.83
CA GLU A 252 15.03 -17.96 11.43
C GLU A 252 13.54 -17.60 11.27
N THR A 253 13.04 -16.75 12.16
CA THR A 253 11.68 -16.20 12.08
C THR A 253 11.71 -14.74 11.70
N SER A 254 10.81 -14.33 10.81
CA SER A 254 10.60 -12.93 10.48
C SER A 254 9.19 -12.48 10.86
N THR A 255 9.07 -11.28 11.42
CA THR A 255 7.80 -10.68 11.80
C THR A 255 7.61 -9.40 10.99
N LEU A 256 6.44 -9.25 10.37
CA LEU A 256 6.02 -8.00 9.72
C LEU A 256 4.76 -7.47 10.40
N LYS A 257 4.61 -6.15 10.44
CA LYS A 257 3.44 -5.48 11.01
C LYS A 257 2.46 -5.14 9.88
N VAL A 258 1.30 -5.78 9.91
CA VAL A 258 0.17 -5.44 9.04
C VAL A 258 -0.56 -4.25 9.63
N ASN A 259 -0.85 -3.23 8.82
CA ASN A 259 -1.60 -2.06 9.26
C ASN A 259 -3.02 -2.12 8.72
N MET A 260 -3.99 -1.75 9.55
CA MET A 260 -5.38 -1.59 9.12
C MET A 260 -5.87 -0.22 9.58
N ARG A 261 -6.75 0.38 8.78
CA ARG A 261 -7.27 1.74 9.01
C ARG A 261 -8.77 1.70 9.04
N ASN A 262 -9.36 2.52 9.90
CA ASN A 262 -10.79 2.79 9.92
C ASN A 262 -11.03 4.22 9.41
N ASN A 263 -11.91 4.36 8.44
CA ASN A 263 -12.34 5.66 7.92
C ASN A 263 -13.86 5.82 8.12
N SER A 264 -14.36 5.28 9.23
CA SER A 264 -15.71 5.51 9.74
C SER A 264 -15.63 6.21 11.11
N LEU A 265 -16.76 6.74 11.57
CA LEU A 265 -16.90 7.34 12.91
C LEU A 265 -17.14 6.27 13.99
N GLU A 266 -17.37 5.02 13.59
CA GLU A 266 -17.70 3.90 14.47
C GLU A 266 -16.45 3.08 14.79
N THR A 267 -16.35 2.60 16.03
CA THR A 267 -15.24 1.70 16.40
C THR A 267 -15.52 0.30 15.86
N HIS A 268 -14.61 -0.23 15.04
CA HIS A 268 -14.73 -1.59 14.51
C HIS A 268 -13.80 -2.56 15.23
N GLY A 269 -14.36 -3.67 15.72
CA GLY A 269 -13.58 -4.79 16.24
C GLY A 269 -13.10 -5.69 15.12
N LEU A 270 -11.79 -5.87 14.99
CA LEU A 270 -11.22 -6.79 14.01
C LEU A 270 -10.83 -8.12 14.64
N MET A 271 -11.17 -9.19 13.93
CA MET A 271 -10.79 -10.56 14.26
C MET A 271 -9.99 -11.14 13.10
N PHE A 272 -8.71 -11.39 13.33
CA PHE A 272 -7.85 -12.04 12.34
C PHE A 272 -7.96 -13.53 12.48
N LEU A 273 -8.24 -14.19 11.37
CA LEU A 273 -8.13 -15.64 11.29
C LEU A 273 -6.65 -16.02 11.40
N THR A 274 -6.35 -16.95 12.29
CA THR A 274 -4.99 -17.45 12.46
C THR A 274 -4.54 -18.12 11.16
N PRO A 275 -3.48 -17.63 10.51
CA PRO A 275 -2.98 -18.25 9.29
C PRO A 275 -2.42 -19.64 9.60
N LYS A 276 -2.34 -20.49 8.57
CA LYS A 276 -1.66 -21.78 8.68
C LYS A 276 -0.14 -21.56 8.74
N GLU A 277 0.57 -22.47 9.41
CA GLU A 277 2.04 -22.51 9.41
C GLU A 277 2.58 -22.42 7.97
N PRO A 278 3.71 -21.71 7.73
CA PRO A 278 4.66 -21.19 8.71
C PRO A 278 4.32 -19.80 9.29
N PHE A 279 3.16 -19.22 8.93
CA PHE A 279 2.77 -17.88 9.37
C PHE A 279 1.98 -17.93 10.67
N HIS A 280 2.15 -16.91 11.51
CA HIS A 280 1.36 -16.73 12.73
C HIS A 280 1.05 -15.25 12.95
N ILE A 281 -0.10 -14.95 13.56
CA ILE A 281 -0.49 -13.59 13.94
C ILE A 281 -0.42 -13.48 15.46
N LYS A 282 0.46 -12.60 15.96
CA LYS A 282 0.64 -12.37 17.40
C LYS A 282 -0.53 -11.61 18.04
N HIS A 283 -1.17 -10.71 17.29
CA HIS A 283 -2.27 -9.87 17.78
C HIS A 283 -3.49 -9.99 16.86
N SER A 284 -4.38 -10.92 17.19
CA SER A 284 -5.53 -11.27 16.36
C SER A 284 -6.83 -10.54 16.71
N ARG A 285 -6.85 -9.77 17.80
CA ARG A 285 -8.00 -8.97 18.24
C ARG A 285 -7.59 -7.55 18.52
N TYR A 286 -8.18 -6.60 17.82
CA TYR A 286 -8.01 -5.18 18.13
C TYR A 286 -9.22 -4.36 17.69
N SER A 287 -9.48 -3.28 18.42
CA SER A 287 -10.51 -2.31 18.08
C SER A 287 -9.85 -1.13 17.38
N LEU A 288 -10.32 -0.82 16.17
CA LEU A 288 -9.91 0.36 15.42
C LEU A 288 -10.94 1.46 15.64
N ARG A 289 -10.44 2.59 16.14
CA ARG A 289 -11.18 3.86 16.18
C ARG A 289 -10.87 4.63 14.91
#